data_AF-A0A7X8WL06-F1
#
_entry.id   AF-A0A7X8WL06-F1
#
_cell.length_a   1.000
_cell.length_b   1.000
_cell.length_c   1.000
_cell.angle_alpha   90.00
_cell.angle_beta   90.00
_cell.angle_gamma   90.00
#
_symmetry.space_group_name_H-M   'P 1'
#
loop_
_entity.id
_entity.type
_entity.pdbx_description
1 polymer ?
#
loop_
_entity_poly.entity_id
_entity_poly.type
_entity_poly.pdbx_seq_one_letter_code
_entity_poly.pdbx_strand_id
1 'polypeptide(L)'
;LTFRNSYSENIDSISELISSVYIAPIDSILLDETYGQQSSIIRGAITKAESNNNEFMFRSMSKVQTKRTINRHWVEWHRKFTLSFACLIFFFIGAPLGSIIRKGGMGMPIVVSVVLFIIYYILDNVGYKMTRDGVWIHWVGMWFSSFVLLPLGVFLTYKAMNDSVILNADAYLVFVKKIFFIREHRNYPVKEVIISPPVYSEVSMKIDGLNNDIDAYLKNYKSMGYKAYWFDEGQDLQFAVVRSKLEVILSSLSNSINGRVLDKAEEYPILISSLRPFKAGSPGAKILAYALPIGLVIRLVSLLFERRLNNDLLKVKKLNNELQLITDKL
;
A
#
# COMPACT_ATOMS: atom_id res chain seq x y z
N LEU A 1 12.50 5.85 -43.26
CA LEU A 1 12.49 6.97 -44.22
C LEU A 1 13.11 8.21 -43.56
N THR A 2 14.39 8.10 -43.19
CA THR A 2 15.21 9.20 -42.62
C THR A 2 16.38 9.55 -43.53
N PHE A 3 16.32 9.12 -44.80
CA PHE A 3 17.36 9.37 -45.82
C PHE A 3 17.06 10.57 -46.71
N ARG A 4 16.26 11.55 -46.25
CA ARG A 4 15.90 12.75 -47.03
C ARG A 4 16.43 14.08 -46.47
N ASN A 5 17.23 14.06 -45.39
CA ASN A 5 17.81 15.28 -44.80
C ASN A 5 19.31 15.45 -45.12
N SER A 6 19.80 14.91 -46.24
CA SER A 6 21.22 15.01 -46.62
C SER A 6 21.43 15.68 -47.99
N TYR A 7 20.50 16.52 -48.44
CA TYR A 7 20.85 17.50 -49.47
C TYR A 7 21.52 18.66 -48.74
N SER A 8 22.77 18.95 -49.06
CA SER A 8 23.40 20.20 -48.63
C SER A 8 22.54 21.35 -49.14
N GLU A 9 22.26 22.35 -48.29
CA GLU A 9 21.53 23.56 -48.69
C GLU A 9 22.23 24.35 -49.81
N ASN A 10 23.50 24.05 -50.09
CA ASN A 10 24.28 24.64 -51.17
C ASN A 10 24.36 23.72 -52.39
N ILE A 11 23.25 23.58 -53.11
CA ILE A 11 23.33 23.18 -54.52
C ILE A 11 22.83 24.38 -55.34
N ASP A 12 23.70 24.81 -56.26
CA ASP A 12 23.37 25.35 -57.59
C ASP A 12 23.55 26.85 -57.88
N SER A 13 24.62 27.14 -58.63
CA SER A 13 24.66 28.16 -59.70
C SER A 13 23.72 27.81 -60.88
N ILE A 14 23.14 26.60 -60.91
CA ILE A 14 22.07 26.18 -61.83
C ILE A 14 20.71 26.77 -61.41
N SER A 15 20.49 27.06 -60.12
CA SER A 15 19.24 27.62 -59.60
C SER A 15 19.04 29.07 -60.03
N GLU A 16 20.14 29.83 -60.14
CA GLU A 16 20.15 31.17 -60.73
C GLU A 16 19.77 31.15 -62.22
N LEU A 17 20.13 30.09 -62.97
CA LEU A 17 19.79 29.98 -64.39
C LEU A 17 18.29 29.71 -64.62
N ILE A 18 17.64 29.01 -63.69
CA ILE A 18 16.20 28.65 -63.76
C ILE A 18 15.31 29.88 -63.51
N SER A 19 15.81 30.90 -62.81
CA SER A 19 15.05 32.10 -62.43
C SER A 19 14.50 32.94 -63.61
N SER A 20 14.98 32.71 -64.85
CA SER A 20 14.56 33.44 -66.05
C SER A 20 13.51 32.71 -66.91
N VAL A 21 13.08 31.50 -66.54
CA VAL A 21 12.06 30.75 -67.28
C VAL A 21 10.68 31.11 -66.75
N TYR A 22 9.87 31.78 -67.59
CA TYR A 22 8.44 31.96 -67.29
C TYR A 22 7.75 30.59 -67.29
N ILE A 23 7.47 30.06 -66.11
CA ILE A 23 6.67 28.85 -65.94
C ILE A 23 5.20 29.29 -66.02
N ALA A 24 4.55 28.99 -67.14
CA ALA A 24 3.13 29.29 -67.29
C ALA A 24 2.31 28.59 -66.18
N PRO A 25 1.26 29.23 -65.63
CA PRO A 25 0.41 28.62 -64.62
C PRO A 25 -0.21 27.32 -65.17
N ILE A 26 -0.19 26.27 -64.36
CA ILE A 26 -0.73 24.94 -64.72
C ILE A 26 -2.19 25.04 -65.19
N ASP A 27 -2.96 25.94 -64.57
CA ASP A 27 -4.37 26.16 -64.90
C ASP A 27 -4.54 26.79 -66.30
N SER A 28 -3.63 27.68 -66.72
CA SER A 28 -3.67 28.29 -68.05
C SER A 28 -3.36 27.26 -69.16
N ILE A 29 -2.45 26.33 -68.90
CA ILE A 29 -2.11 25.24 -69.83
C ILE A 29 -3.28 24.26 -69.96
N LEU A 30 -3.97 23.96 -68.86
CA LEU A 30 -5.11 23.05 -68.87
C LEU A 30 -6.32 23.63 -69.63
N LEU A 31 -6.55 24.94 -69.51
CA LEU A 31 -7.68 25.63 -70.17
C LEU A 31 -7.54 25.72 -71.70
N ASP A 32 -6.32 25.62 -72.23
CA ASP A 32 -6.03 25.67 -73.68
C ASP A 32 -6.28 24.32 -74.39
N GLU A 33 -6.45 23.24 -73.62
CA GLU A 33 -6.71 21.89 -74.12
C GLU A 33 -8.19 21.64 -74.47
N THR A 34 -8.47 20.63 -75.30
CA THR A 34 -9.86 20.25 -75.61
C THR A 34 -10.59 19.66 -74.39
N TYR A 35 -11.91 19.86 -74.28
CA TYR A 35 -12.71 19.34 -73.15
C TYR A 35 -12.52 17.82 -72.88
N GLY A 36 -12.31 17.03 -73.94
CA GLY A 36 -12.03 15.59 -73.82
C GLY A 36 -10.66 15.30 -73.18
N GLN A 37 -9.62 16.04 -73.58
CA GLN A 37 -8.28 15.95 -72.99
C GLN A 37 -8.27 16.45 -71.54
N GLN A 38 -8.96 17.55 -71.24
CA GLN A 38 -9.11 18.06 -69.87
C GLN A 38 -9.71 17.00 -68.93
N SER A 39 -10.82 16.36 -69.32
CA SER A 39 -11.44 15.29 -68.53
C SER A 39 -10.50 14.09 -68.34
N SER A 40 -9.71 13.72 -69.36
CA SER A 40 -8.72 12.64 -69.26
C SER A 40 -7.59 12.97 -68.29
N ILE A 41 -7.03 14.19 -68.38
CA ILE A 41 -5.96 14.68 -67.49
C ILE A 41 -6.45 14.70 -66.04
N ILE A 42 -7.64 15.25 -65.80
CA ILE A 42 -8.23 15.32 -64.45
C ILE A 42 -8.48 13.92 -63.89
N ARG A 43 -9.05 12.99 -64.68
CA ARG A 43 -9.26 11.59 -64.26
C ARG A 43 -7.94 10.87 -63.97
N GLY A 44 -6.91 11.11 -64.78
CA GLY A 44 -5.56 10.59 -64.54
C GLY A 44 -4.96 11.15 -63.23
N ALA A 45 -5.13 12.44 -62.99
CA ALA A 45 -4.68 13.10 -61.76
C ALA A 45 -5.41 12.57 -60.51
N ILE A 46 -6.73 12.40 -60.57
CA ILE A 46 -7.54 11.79 -59.49
C ILE A 46 -7.06 10.37 -59.21
N THR A 47 -6.94 9.53 -60.26
CA THR A 47 -6.47 8.15 -60.13
C THR A 47 -5.07 8.10 -59.50
N LYS A 48 -4.18 9.02 -59.89
CA LYS A 48 -2.84 9.11 -59.32
C LYS A 48 -2.87 9.57 -57.86
N ALA A 49 -3.73 10.53 -57.52
CA ALA A 49 -3.90 11.00 -56.15
C ALA A 49 -4.45 9.89 -55.23
N GLU A 50 -5.46 9.14 -55.69
CA GLU A 50 -6.01 7.98 -54.98
C GLU A 50 -4.97 6.87 -54.81
N SER A 51 -4.21 6.55 -55.86
CA SER A 51 -3.11 5.58 -55.79
C SER A 51 -2.04 6.00 -54.78
N ASN A 52 -1.62 7.27 -54.79
CA ASN A 52 -0.66 7.81 -53.84
C ASN A 52 -1.21 7.77 -52.40
N ASN A 53 -2.50 8.10 -52.20
CA ASN A 53 -3.14 8.04 -50.89
C ASN A 53 -3.11 6.60 -50.34
N ASN A 54 -3.50 5.63 -51.15
CA ASN A 54 -3.46 4.21 -50.80
C ASN A 54 -2.03 3.74 -50.48
N GLU A 55 -1.03 4.19 -51.26
CA GLU A 55 0.37 3.89 -51.00
C GLU A 55 0.86 4.49 -49.67
N PHE A 56 0.51 5.74 -49.35
CA PHE A 56 0.87 6.37 -48.09
C PHE A 56 0.23 5.66 -46.90
N MET A 57 -1.03 5.24 -47.03
CA MET A 57 -1.72 4.45 -46.02
C MET A 57 -1.03 3.11 -45.79
N PHE A 58 -0.68 2.38 -46.86
CA PHE A 58 0.07 1.13 -46.75
C PHE A 58 1.46 1.32 -46.11
N ARG A 59 2.18 2.37 -46.51
CA ARG A 59 3.48 2.74 -45.91
C ARG A 59 3.36 3.17 -44.45
N SER A 60 2.26 3.80 -44.06
CA SER A 60 2.01 4.17 -42.66
C SER A 60 1.84 2.93 -41.79
N MET A 61 1.04 1.96 -42.24
CA MET A 61 0.83 0.70 -41.53
C MET A 61 2.14 -0.08 -41.35
N SER A 62 2.94 -0.20 -42.41
CA SER A 62 4.23 -0.90 -42.34
C SER A 62 5.22 -0.20 -41.41
N LYS A 63 5.29 1.14 -41.42
CA LYS A 63 6.12 1.91 -40.47
C LYS A 63 5.76 1.65 -39.01
N VAL A 64 4.46 1.62 -38.68
CA VAL A 64 4.01 1.36 -37.29
C VAL A 64 4.41 -0.04 -36.87
N GLN A 65 4.25 -1.04 -37.74
CA GLN A 65 4.64 -2.42 -37.46
C GLN A 65 6.15 -2.55 -37.27
N THR A 66 6.95 -1.97 -38.17
CA THR A 66 8.42 -1.97 -38.05
C THR A 66 8.87 -1.30 -36.75
N LYS A 67 8.28 -0.15 -36.39
CA LYS A 67 8.62 0.54 -35.13
C LYS A 67 8.30 -0.32 -33.89
N ARG A 68 7.16 -1.01 -33.88
CA ARG A 68 6.81 -1.94 -32.79
C ARG A 68 7.81 -3.09 -32.67
N THR A 69 8.23 -3.68 -33.80
CA THR A 69 9.24 -4.74 -33.81
C THR A 69 10.59 -4.24 -33.29
N ILE A 70 11.04 -3.06 -33.71
CA ILE A 70 12.28 -2.43 -33.21
C ILE A 70 12.18 -2.19 -31.70
N ASN A 71 11.08 -1.61 -31.22
CA ASN A 71 10.87 -1.40 -29.78
C ASN A 71 10.93 -2.70 -28.99
N ARG A 72 10.32 -3.78 -29.50
CA ARG A 72 10.37 -5.10 -28.87
C ARG A 72 11.79 -5.64 -28.77
N HIS A 73 12.61 -5.50 -29.82
CA HIS A 73 14.00 -5.93 -29.78
C HIS A 73 14.83 -5.17 -28.73
N TRP A 74 14.66 -3.85 -28.65
CA TRP A 74 15.32 -3.03 -27.64
C TRP A 74 14.89 -3.40 -26.22
N VAL A 75 13.61 -3.65 -26.02
CA VAL A 75 13.06 -4.10 -24.74
C VAL A 75 13.68 -5.43 -24.31
N GLU A 76 13.70 -6.43 -25.18
CA GLU A 76 14.29 -7.73 -24.85
C GLU A 76 15.81 -7.65 -24.63
N TRP A 77 16.49 -6.74 -25.33
CA TRP A 77 17.92 -6.49 -25.10
C TRP A 77 18.15 -5.98 -23.67
N HIS A 78 17.45 -4.94 -23.24
CA HIS A 78 17.55 -4.43 -21.88
C HIS A 78 17.10 -5.45 -20.83
N ARG A 79 16.02 -6.21 -21.09
CA ARG A 79 15.46 -7.19 -20.15
C ARG A 79 16.47 -8.24 -19.70
N LYS A 80 17.37 -8.65 -20.60
CA LYS A 80 18.45 -9.60 -20.28
C LYS A 80 19.38 -9.06 -19.20
N PHE A 81 19.72 -7.76 -19.26
CA PHE A 81 20.59 -7.12 -18.27
C PHE A 81 19.85 -6.79 -16.98
N THR A 82 18.62 -6.26 -17.08
CA THR A 82 17.85 -5.86 -15.91
C THR A 82 17.47 -7.05 -15.03
N LEU A 83 17.23 -8.23 -15.62
CA LEU A 83 16.96 -9.44 -14.86
C LEU A 83 18.16 -9.86 -13.99
N SER A 84 19.37 -9.88 -14.55
CA SER A 84 20.59 -10.19 -13.79
C SER A 84 20.86 -9.14 -12.71
N PHE A 85 20.62 -7.87 -13.02
CA PHE A 85 20.78 -6.79 -12.05
C PHE A 85 19.74 -6.85 -10.91
N ALA A 86 18.50 -7.23 -11.21
CA ALA A 86 17.45 -7.42 -10.22
C ALA A 86 17.85 -8.46 -9.17
N CYS A 87 18.55 -9.54 -9.56
CA CYS A 87 19.07 -10.53 -8.60
C CYS A 87 20.02 -9.89 -7.57
N LEU A 88 20.89 -8.96 -7.99
CA LEU A 88 21.78 -8.23 -7.07
C LEU A 88 20.98 -7.33 -6.12
N ILE A 89 19.98 -6.61 -6.64
CA ILE A 89 19.10 -5.77 -5.81
C ILE A 89 18.37 -6.62 -4.77
N PHE A 90 17.79 -7.75 -5.17
CA PHE A 90 17.10 -8.66 -4.25
C PHE A 90 18.05 -9.26 -3.21
N PHE A 91 19.31 -9.51 -3.56
CA PHE A 91 20.33 -9.91 -2.58
C PHE A 91 20.57 -8.82 -1.52
N PHE A 92 20.73 -7.57 -1.94
CA PHE A 92 20.92 -6.44 -1.02
C PHE A 92 19.70 -6.13 -0.17
N ILE A 93 18.50 -6.48 -0.62
CA ILE A 93 17.28 -6.37 0.18
C ILE A 93 17.11 -7.58 1.11
N GLY A 94 17.39 -8.79 0.63
CA GLY A 94 17.23 -10.04 1.37
C GLY A 94 18.21 -10.19 2.53
N ALA A 95 19.48 -9.83 2.35
CA ALA A 95 20.51 -9.91 3.40
C ALA A 95 20.18 -9.08 4.67
N PRO A 96 19.81 -7.79 4.59
CA PRO A 96 19.40 -7.01 5.76
C PRO A 96 18.07 -7.48 6.32
N LEU A 97 17.08 -7.84 5.50
CA LEU A 97 15.79 -8.33 6.02
C LEU A 97 15.93 -9.65 6.78
N GLY A 98 16.78 -10.56 6.31
CA GLY A 98 17.05 -11.83 6.98
C GLY A 98 17.78 -11.67 8.33
N SER A 99 18.71 -10.72 8.42
CA SER A 99 19.44 -10.43 9.67
C SER A 99 18.60 -9.63 10.68
N ILE A 100 17.78 -8.68 10.21
CA ILE A 100 16.91 -7.85 11.06
C ILE A 100 15.74 -8.67 11.65
N ILE A 101 15.07 -9.50 10.84
CA ILE A 101 13.82 -10.17 11.22
C ILE A 101 14.10 -11.51 11.94
N ARG A 102 15.21 -11.61 12.67
CA ARG A 102 15.60 -12.84 13.39
C ARG A 102 14.72 -13.15 14.61
N LYS A 103 13.88 -12.21 15.07
CA LYS A 103 12.93 -12.39 16.18
C LYS A 103 11.55 -12.93 15.75
N GLY A 104 11.26 -13.01 14.45
CA GLY A 104 10.07 -13.68 13.91
C GLY A 104 10.40 -15.12 13.49
N GLY A 105 9.44 -16.05 13.60
CA GLY A 105 9.63 -17.43 13.11
C GLY A 105 10.04 -17.49 11.63
N MET A 106 10.54 -18.64 11.17
CA MET A 106 11.15 -18.85 9.83
C MET A 106 10.31 -18.32 8.64
N GLY A 107 9.00 -18.15 8.79
CA GLY A 107 8.11 -17.69 7.71
C GLY A 107 8.08 -16.17 7.45
N MET A 108 8.36 -15.30 8.43
CA MET A 108 8.21 -13.84 8.26
C MET A 108 9.12 -13.25 7.16
N PRO A 109 10.42 -13.60 7.09
CA PRO A 109 11.29 -13.14 6.01
C PRO A 109 10.82 -13.59 4.62
N ILE A 110 10.23 -14.78 4.51
CA ILE A 110 9.71 -15.34 3.26
C ILE A 110 8.52 -14.50 2.76
N VAL A 111 7.56 -14.22 3.63
CA VAL A 111 6.38 -13.42 3.27
C VAL A 111 6.79 -12.02 2.80
N VAL A 112 7.71 -11.36 3.51
CA VAL A 112 8.20 -10.03 3.11
C VAL A 112 8.91 -10.09 1.75
N SER A 113 9.68 -11.14 1.50
CA SER A 113 10.36 -11.34 0.20
C SER A 113 9.37 -11.51 -0.95
N VAL A 114 8.29 -12.28 -0.74
CA VAL A 114 7.21 -12.46 -1.74
C VAL A 114 6.51 -11.13 -2.04
N VAL A 115 6.17 -10.35 -1.01
CA VAL A 115 5.53 -9.03 -1.19
C VAL A 115 6.42 -8.10 -2.02
N LEU A 116 7.71 -8.04 -1.71
CA LEU A 116 8.66 -7.22 -2.47
C LEU A 116 8.84 -7.72 -3.91
N PHE A 117 8.83 -9.04 -4.13
CA PHE A 117 8.84 -9.62 -5.47
C PHE A 117 7.60 -9.24 -6.29
N ILE A 118 6.41 -9.22 -5.67
CA ILE A 118 5.19 -8.76 -6.33
C ILE A 118 5.30 -7.27 -6.71
N ILE A 119 5.81 -6.42 -5.81
CA ILE A 119 6.02 -4.99 -6.09
C ILE A 119 6.98 -4.82 -7.28
N TYR A 120 8.10 -5.53 -7.28
CA TYR A 120 9.04 -5.55 -8.41
C TYR A 120 8.34 -5.94 -9.71
N TYR A 121 7.58 -7.04 -9.70
CA TYR A 121 6.90 -7.53 -10.90
C TYR A 121 5.90 -6.51 -11.44
N ILE A 122 5.14 -5.83 -10.57
CA ILE A 122 4.21 -4.78 -10.97
C ILE A 122 4.98 -3.61 -11.61
N LEU A 123 6.05 -3.12 -10.97
CA LEU A 123 6.84 -2.01 -11.50
C LEU A 123 7.49 -2.37 -12.85
N ASP A 124 8.03 -3.59 -12.98
CA ASP A 124 8.62 -4.09 -14.23
C ASP A 124 7.58 -4.15 -15.36
N ASN A 125 6.37 -4.66 -15.08
CA ASN A 125 5.28 -4.68 -16.06
C ASN A 125 4.82 -3.28 -16.47
N VAL A 126 4.79 -2.32 -15.53
CA VAL A 126 4.47 -0.92 -15.83
C VAL A 126 5.53 -0.33 -16.76
N GLY A 127 6.81 -0.50 -16.43
CA GLY A 127 7.93 -0.03 -17.25
C GLY A 127 7.96 -0.65 -18.65
N TYR A 128 7.71 -1.97 -18.73
CA TYR A 128 7.57 -2.71 -19.98
C TYR A 128 6.43 -2.17 -20.83
N LYS A 129 5.25 -1.96 -20.25
CA LYS A 129 4.07 -1.46 -20.97
C LYS A 129 4.31 -0.05 -21.52
N MET A 130 4.86 0.85 -20.70
CA MET A 130 5.17 2.23 -21.11
C MET A 130 6.22 2.28 -22.23
N THR A 131 7.20 1.37 -22.20
CA THR A 131 8.23 1.27 -23.25
C THR A 131 7.66 0.69 -24.55
N ARG A 132 6.88 -0.39 -24.44
CA ARG A 132 6.26 -1.08 -25.58
C ARG A 132 5.33 -0.14 -26.34
N ASP A 133 4.55 0.65 -25.61
CA ASP A 133 3.60 1.61 -26.17
C ASP A 133 4.30 2.89 -26.68
N GLY A 134 5.62 3.02 -26.46
CA GLY A 134 6.45 4.11 -26.96
C GLY A 134 6.30 5.42 -26.21
N VAL A 135 5.73 5.38 -25.00
CA VAL A 135 5.55 6.54 -24.11
C VAL A 135 6.88 6.88 -23.44
N TRP A 136 7.62 5.86 -23.01
CA TRP A 136 8.93 6.01 -22.38
C TRP A 136 10.06 5.55 -23.29
N ILE A 137 11.25 6.14 -23.10
CA ILE A 137 12.47 5.69 -23.75
C ILE A 137 12.88 4.31 -23.23
N HIS A 138 13.47 3.49 -24.11
CA HIS A 138 13.65 2.06 -23.85
C HIS A 138 14.44 1.73 -22.59
N TRP A 139 15.53 2.47 -22.35
CA TRP A 139 16.35 2.24 -21.18
C TRP A 139 15.67 2.70 -19.88
N VAL A 140 14.96 3.84 -19.87
CA VAL A 140 14.29 4.32 -18.64
C VAL A 140 13.21 3.35 -18.22
N GLY A 141 12.36 2.92 -19.16
CA GLY A 141 11.23 2.08 -18.79
C GLY A 141 11.64 0.66 -18.40
N MET A 142 12.67 0.09 -19.02
CA MET A 142 13.14 -1.24 -18.63
C MET A 142 13.93 -1.22 -17.30
N TRP A 143 14.60 -0.12 -16.97
CA TRP A 143 15.34 0.03 -15.70
C TRP A 143 14.52 0.65 -14.58
N PHE A 144 13.26 0.99 -14.84
CA PHE A 144 12.38 1.67 -13.90
C PHE A 144 12.25 0.94 -12.56
N SER A 145 12.02 -0.38 -12.60
CA SER A 145 11.92 -1.22 -11.40
C SER A 145 13.22 -1.16 -10.58
N SER A 146 14.38 -1.24 -11.25
CA SER A 146 15.70 -1.13 -10.63
C SER A 146 15.94 0.24 -10.00
N PHE A 147 15.56 1.34 -10.66
CA PHE A 147 15.72 2.69 -10.11
C PHE A 147 14.88 2.93 -8.86
N VAL A 148 13.75 2.24 -8.71
CA VAL A 148 12.92 2.32 -7.51
C VAL A 148 13.46 1.43 -6.39
N LEU A 149 13.85 0.20 -6.71
CA LEU A 149 14.24 -0.78 -5.69
C LEU A 149 15.70 -0.64 -5.23
N LEU A 150 16.59 -0.12 -6.06
CA LEU A 150 18.00 0.02 -5.70
C LEU A 150 18.21 1.02 -4.55
N PRO A 151 17.65 2.24 -4.57
CA PRO A 151 17.73 3.15 -3.42
C PRO A 151 17.12 2.54 -2.16
N LEU A 152 16.01 1.81 -2.30
CA LEU A 152 15.38 1.09 -1.19
C LEU A 152 16.32 0.02 -0.62
N GLY A 153 16.93 -0.79 -1.48
CA GLY A 153 17.90 -1.82 -1.09
C GLY A 153 19.09 -1.23 -0.37
N VAL A 154 19.74 -0.21 -0.97
CA VAL A 154 20.88 0.49 -0.35
C VAL A 154 20.49 1.11 0.98
N PHE A 155 19.34 1.77 1.06
CA PHE A 155 18.83 2.35 2.30
C PHE A 155 18.61 1.30 3.39
N LEU A 156 17.99 0.16 3.04
CA LEU A 156 17.76 -0.94 3.97
C LEU A 156 19.08 -1.58 4.43
N THR A 157 20.04 -1.79 3.52
CA THR A 157 21.36 -2.32 3.86
C THR A 157 22.11 -1.37 4.79
N TYR A 158 22.19 -0.08 4.46
CA TYR A 158 22.84 0.93 5.29
C TYR A 158 22.23 1.00 6.69
N LYS A 159 20.89 0.94 6.75
CA LYS A 159 20.16 1.01 8.01
C LYS A 159 20.33 -0.24 8.88
N ALA A 160 20.40 -1.41 8.25
CA ALA A 160 20.68 -2.68 8.92
C ALA A 160 22.09 -2.74 9.50
N MET A 161 23.07 -2.14 8.81
CA MET A 161 24.46 -2.08 9.28
C MET A 161 24.65 -1.13 10.46
N ASN A 162 23.87 -0.05 10.53
CA ASN A 162 24.03 1.01 11.54
C ASN A 162 23.09 0.88 12.75
N ASP A 163 22.56 -0.32 13.03
CA ASP A 163 21.78 -0.69 14.23
C ASP A 163 20.71 0.33 14.66
N SER A 164 20.09 1.01 13.69
CA SER A 164 19.22 2.13 14.00
C SER A 164 17.83 1.67 14.46
N VAL A 165 17.50 2.03 15.70
CA VAL A 165 16.25 1.81 16.48
C VAL A 165 14.95 2.10 15.70
N ILE A 166 15.04 2.86 14.59
CA ILE A 166 13.92 3.26 13.73
C ILE A 166 13.38 2.05 12.91
N LEU A 167 14.10 0.92 12.80
CA LEU A 167 13.58 -0.35 12.27
C LEU A 167 13.52 -1.44 13.36
N ASN A 168 12.94 -1.12 14.52
CA ASN A 168 12.53 -2.17 15.44
C ASN A 168 11.46 -3.03 14.76
N ALA A 169 11.85 -4.20 14.24
CA ALA A 169 10.93 -5.20 13.71
C ALA A 169 9.81 -5.48 14.73
N ASP A 170 10.12 -5.43 16.04
CA ASP A 170 9.16 -5.53 17.13
C ASP A 170 8.11 -4.39 17.11
N ALA A 171 8.49 -3.14 16.82
CA ALA A 171 7.55 -2.01 16.71
C ALA A 171 6.65 -2.13 15.48
N TYR A 172 7.19 -2.58 14.35
CA TYR A 172 6.40 -2.86 13.15
C TYR A 172 5.50 -4.08 13.33
N LEU A 173 5.96 -5.13 14.01
CA LEU A 173 5.15 -6.30 14.37
C LEU A 173 4.03 -5.92 15.33
N VAL A 174 4.26 -5.03 16.31
CA VAL A 174 3.22 -4.49 17.17
C VAL A 174 2.21 -3.67 16.36
N PHE A 175 2.68 -2.84 15.42
CA PHE A 175 1.81 -2.09 14.50
C PHE A 175 0.96 -3.01 13.60
N VAL A 176 1.58 -4.05 13.03
CA VAL A 176 0.92 -5.07 12.20
C VAL A 176 -0.04 -5.90 13.04
N LYS A 177 0.34 -6.38 14.23
CA LYS A 177 -0.58 -7.07 15.17
C LYS A 177 -1.79 -6.20 15.53
N LYS A 178 -1.55 -4.90 15.77
CA LYS A 178 -2.60 -3.90 16.03
C LYS A 178 -3.55 -3.74 14.84
N ILE A 179 -3.04 -3.87 13.61
CA ILE A 179 -3.81 -3.78 12.36
C ILE A 179 -4.53 -5.09 12.00
N PHE A 180 -3.89 -6.24 12.22
CA PHE A 180 -4.39 -7.58 11.84
C PHE A 180 -5.15 -8.30 12.97
N PHE A 181 -5.54 -7.59 14.03
CA PHE A 181 -6.43 -8.11 15.09
C PHE A 181 -5.91 -9.35 15.84
N ILE A 182 -4.60 -9.59 15.85
CA ILE A 182 -4.00 -10.74 16.53
C ILE A 182 -4.20 -10.58 18.05
N ARG A 183 -4.64 -11.66 18.74
CA ARG A 183 -4.88 -11.68 20.19
C ARG A 183 -3.56 -11.88 20.93
N GLU A 184 -3.27 -11.00 21.89
CA GLU A 184 -2.17 -11.19 22.82
C GLU A 184 -2.69 -11.94 24.06
N HIS A 185 -1.95 -12.96 24.49
CA HIS A 185 -2.23 -13.72 25.71
C HIS A 185 -1.42 -13.17 26.88
N ARG A 186 -2.01 -13.16 28.08
CA ARG A 186 -1.29 -12.88 29.32
C ARG A 186 -0.48 -14.11 29.73
N ASN A 187 0.67 -13.88 30.34
CA ASN A 187 1.51 -14.93 30.92
C ASN A 187 1.91 -14.47 32.32
N TYR A 188 1.50 -15.23 33.33
CA TYR A 188 1.74 -14.96 34.75
C TYR A 188 2.44 -16.19 35.35
N PRO A 189 3.77 -16.33 35.17
CA PRO A 189 4.50 -17.44 35.76
C PRO A 189 4.47 -17.33 37.29
N VAL A 190 4.44 -18.49 37.96
CA VAL A 190 4.53 -18.57 39.42
C VAL A 190 5.84 -17.91 39.87
N LYS A 191 5.74 -16.90 40.75
CA LYS A 191 6.90 -16.18 41.27
C LYS A 191 7.50 -16.92 42.46
N GLU A 192 8.82 -17.06 42.48
CA GLU A 192 9.55 -17.67 43.60
C GLU A 192 9.56 -16.78 44.86
N VAL A 193 9.46 -15.45 44.68
CA VAL A 193 9.43 -14.47 45.78
C VAL A 193 8.22 -13.55 45.63
N ILE A 194 7.31 -13.61 46.59
CA ILE A 194 6.11 -12.76 46.68
C ILE A 194 6.26 -11.89 47.93
N ILE A 195 6.28 -10.57 47.75
CA ILE A 195 6.47 -9.59 48.83
C ILE A 195 5.16 -9.39 49.62
N SER A 196 4.00 -9.51 48.96
CA SER A 196 2.69 -9.39 49.61
C SER A 196 1.64 -10.20 48.83
N PRO A 197 1.05 -11.25 49.43
CA PRO A 197 -0.02 -12.01 48.77
C PRO A 197 -1.29 -11.15 48.66
N PRO A 198 -2.13 -11.38 47.63
CA PRO A 198 -3.38 -10.66 47.48
C PRO A 198 -4.38 -11.05 48.57
N VAL A 199 -5.07 -10.05 49.11
CA VAL A 199 -6.20 -10.25 50.01
C VAL A 199 -7.44 -10.56 49.16
N TYR A 200 -7.87 -11.83 49.13
CA TYR A 200 -8.94 -12.29 48.25
C TYR A 200 -10.28 -11.58 48.47
N SER A 201 -10.60 -11.20 49.72
CA SER A 201 -11.82 -10.44 50.03
C SER A 201 -11.84 -9.05 49.38
N GLU A 202 -10.70 -8.37 49.34
CA GLU A 202 -10.56 -7.08 48.65
C GLU A 202 -10.65 -7.25 47.13
N VAL A 203 -10.11 -8.34 46.61
CA VAL A 203 -10.20 -8.68 45.18
C VAL A 203 -11.66 -8.92 44.77
N SER A 204 -12.43 -9.69 45.54
CA SER A 204 -13.85 -9.94 45.25
C SER A 204 -14.65 -8.64 45.21
N MET A 205 -14.44 -7.72 46.17
CA MET A 205 -15.08 -6.39 46.15
C MET A 205 -14.70 -5.56 44.92
N LYS A 206 -13.41 -5.59 44.52
CA LYS A 206 -12.94 -4.90 43.31
C LYS A 206 -13.55 -5.49 42.04
N ILE A 207 -13.74 -6.81 42.00
CA ILE A 207 -14.40 -7.52 40.88
C ILE A 207 -15.86 -7.09 40.76
N ASP A 208 -16.61 -6.99 41.86
CA ASP A 208 -17.99 -6.52 41.84
C ASP A 208 -18.09 -5.07 41.32
N GLY A 209 -17.19 -4.21 41.80
CA GLY A 209 -17.07 -2.84 41.29
C GLY A 209 -16.76 -2.79 39.78
N LEU A 210 -15.89 -3.69 39.30
CA LEU A 210 -15.57 -3.80 37.88
C LEU A 210 -16.76 -4.30 37.05
N ASN A 211 -17.51 -5.29 37.55
CA ASN A 211 -18.71 -5.81 36.87
C ASN A 211 -19.76 -4.71 36.68
N ASN A 212 -19.99 -3.89 37.71
CA ASN A 212 -20.91 -2.76 37.64
C ASN A 212 -20.48 -1.71 36.60
N ASP A 213 -19.19 -1.39 36.53
CA ASP A 213 -18.66 -0.45 35.53
C ASP A 213 -18.76 -1.01 34.10
N ILE A 214 -18.51 -2.32 33.93
CA ILE A 214 -18.68 -2.99 32.64
C ILE A 214 -20.14 -2.94 32.20
N ASP A 215 -21.08 -3.19 33.10
CA ASP A 215 -22.52 -3.12 32.81
C ASP A 215 -22.95 -1.69 32.47
N ALA A 216 -22.45 -0.68 33.19
CA ALA A 216 -22.68 0.73 32.87
C ALA A 216 -22.11 1.10 31.49
N TYR A 217 -20.89 0.65 31.17
CA TYR A 217 -20.26 0.88 29.88
C TYR A 217 -21.05 0.21 28.74
N LEU A 218 -21.40 -1.06 28.88
CA LEU A 218 -22.17 -1.78 27.86
C LEU A 218 -23.57 -1.18 27.68
N LYS A 219 -24.21 -0.69 28.74
CA LYS A 219 -25.51 -0.02 28.62
C LYS A 219 -25.43 1.27 27.79
N ASN A 220 -24.40 2.07 28.01
CA ASN A 220 -24.25 3.39 27.38
C ASN A 220 -23.59 3.31 25.99
N TYR A 221 -22.70 2.35 25.75
CA TYR A 221 -21.76 2.36 24.61
C TYR A 221 -21.75 1.08 23.76
N LYS A 222 -22.67 0.12 23.98
CA LYS A 222 -22.72 -1.12 23.18
C LYS A 222 -22.90 -0.87 21.68
N SER A 223 -23.65 0.16 21.28
CA SER A 223 -23.80 0.55 19.87
C SER A 223 -23.98 2.06 19.76
N MET A 224 -22.98 2.75 19.22
CA MET A 224 -23.04 4.19 19.00
C MET A 224 -23.42 4.55 17.58
N GLY A 225 -24.19 5.62 17.44
CA GLY A 225 -24.39 6.28 16.15
C GLY A 225 -23.13 6.99 15.65
N TYR A 226 -23.13 7.37 14.36
CA TYR A 226 -22.01 8.07 13.73
C TYR A 226 -21.61 9.35 14.49
N LYS A 227 -22.58 10.18 14.86
CA LYS A 227 -22.31 11.45 15.57
C LYS A 227 -21.67 11.21 16.93
N ALA A 228 -22.20 10.27 17.72
CA ALA A 228 -21.63 9.95 19.04
C ALA A 228 -20.17 9.50 18.94
N TYR A 229 -19.83 8.69 17.93
CA TYR A 229 -18.45 8.23 17.73
C TYR A 229 -17.43 9.37 17.55
N TRP A 230 -17.82 10.49 16.91
CA TRP A 230 -16.91 11.62 16.65
C TRP A 230 -16.91 12.68 17.76
N PHE A 231 -18.03 12.86 18.46
CA PHE A 231 -18.23 13.98 19.38
C PHE A 231 -18.27 13.59 20.87
N ASP A 232 -18.51 12.32 21.20
CA ASP A 232 -18.59 11.88 22.60
C ASP A 232 -17.20 11.55 23.17
N GLU A 233 -16.75 12.35 24.13
CA GLU A 233 -15.49 12.17 24.87
C GLU A 233 -15.63 11.20 26.05
N GLY A 234 -16.85 10.95 26.53
CA GLY A 234 -17.12 10.16 27.74
C GLY A 234 -16.80 8.68 27.59
N GLN A 235 -16.90 8.13 26.38
CA GLN A 235 -16.63 6.72 26.13
C GLN A 235 -15.18 6.33 26.44
N ASP A 236 -14.20 7.11 25.95
CA ASP A 236 -12.79 6.79 26.13
C ASP A 236 -12.40 6.85 27.61
N LEU A 237 -13.00 7.79 28.36
CA LEU A 237 -12.80 7.92 29.81
C LEU A 237 -13.38 6.72 30.56
N GLN A 238 -14.63 6.35 30.32
CA GLN A 238 -15.25 5.20 31.00
C GLN A 238 -14.52 3.89 30.68
N PHE A 239 -14.11 3.70 29.42
CA PHE A 239 -13.33 2.54 29.04
C PHE A 239 -11.94 2.52 29.71
N ALA A 240 -11.28 3.68 29.83
CA ALA A 240 -10.00 3.79 30.54
C ALA A 240 -10.13 3.40 32.03
N VAL A 241 -11.24 3.78 32.68
CA VAL A 241 -11.53 3.38 34.07
C VAL A 241 -11.68 1.87 34.19
N VAL A 242 -12.52 1.25 33.34
CA VAL A 242 -12.71 -0.21 33.30
C VAL A 242 -11.39 -0.94 33.09
N ARG A 243 -10.58 -0.47 32.13
CA ARG A 243 -9.26 -1.06 31.87
C ARG A 243 -8.34 -0.92 33.07
N SER A 244 -8.25 0.26 33.67
CA SER A 244 -7.38 0.50 34.82
C SER A 244 -7.76 -0.38 36.01
N LYS A 245 -9.05 -0.55 36.29
CA LYS A 245 -9.52 -1.43 37.37
C LYS A 245 -9.17 -2.89 37.10
N LEU A 246 -9.36 -3.36 35.86
CA LEU A 246 -8.97 -4.70 35.46
C LEU A 246 -7.47 -4.96 35.66
N GLU A 247 -6.61 -4.03 35.22
CA GLU A 247 -5.16 -4.17 35.41
C GLU A 247 -4.75 -4.16 36.88
N VAL A 248 -5.38 -3.32 37.72
CA VAL A 248 -5.13 -3.31 39.16
C VAL A 248 -5.48 -4.67 39.78
N ILE A 249 -6.64 -5.24 39.44
CA ILE A 249 -7.06 -6.57 39.92
C ILE A 249 -6.05 -7.63 39.46
N LEU A 250 -5.72 -7.69 38.17
CA LEU A 250 -4.80 -8.70 37.64
C LEU A 250 -3.37 -8.53 38.18
N SER A 251 -2.92 -7.30 38.45
CA SER A 251 -1.63 -7.05 39.10
C SER A 251 -1.59 -7.63 40.51
N SER A 252 -2.68 -7.51 41.28
CA SER A 252 -2.78 -8.12 42.62
C SER A 252 -2.81 -9.65 42.55
N LEU A 253 -3.53 -10.22 41.58
CA LEU A 253 -3.62 -11.66 41.36
C LEU A 253 -2.29 -12.26 40.88
N SER A 254 -1.48 -11.50 40.15
CA SER A 254 -0.13 -11.92 39.72
C SER A 254 0.84 -12.18 40.88
N ASN A 255 0.48 -11.74 42.10
CA ASN A 255 1.21 -12.02 43.34
C ASN A 255 0.59 -13.16 44.15
N SER A 256 -0.39 -13.88 43.61
CA SER A 256 -0.96 -15.06 44.29
C SER A 256 0.01 -16.24 44.25
N ILE A 257 -0.03 -17.06 45.31
CA ILE A 257 0.72 -18.32 45.41
C ILE A 257 -0.08 -19.47 44.77
N ASN A 258 -1.40 -19.32 44.64
CA ASN A 258 -2.27 -20.38 44.16
C ASN A 258 -2.26 -20.46 42.62
N GLY A 259 -1.71 -21.54 42.09
CA GLY A 259 -1.66 -21.81 40.65
C GLY A 259 -3.03 -21.71 39.96
N ARG A 260 -4.11 -22.15 40.60
CA ARG A 260 -5.47 -22.07 40.02
C ARG A 260 -5.96 -20.65 39.80
N VAL A 261 -5.51 -19.72 40.65
CA VAL A 261 -5.83 -18.29 40.54
C VAL A 261 -4.99 -17.66 39.44
N LEU A 262 -3.72 -18.07 39.30
CA LEU A 262 -2.82 -17.61 38.24
C LEU A 262 -3.29 -18.09 36.86
N ASP A 263 -3.58 -19.39 36.71
CA ASP A 263 -4.12 -19.99 35.48
C ASP A 263 -5.37 -19.23 35.03
N LYS A 264 -6.25 -18.89 35.99
CA LYS A 264 -7.46 -18.12 35.69
C LYS A 264 -7.17 -16.67 35.31
N ALA A 265 -6.19 -16.04 35.93
CA ALA A 265 -5.74 -14.68 35.58
C ALA A 265 -5.14 -14.62 34.16
N GLU A 266 -4.49 -15.69 33.69
CA GLU A 266 -3.95 -15.79 32.33
C GLU A 266 -5.03 -15.84 31.23
N GLU A 267 -6.21 -16.38 31.54
CA GLU A 267 -7.32 -16.45 30.59
C GLU A 267 -7.93 -15.08 30.23
N TYR A 268 -7.65 -14.03 31.02
CA TYR A 268 -8.17 -12.68 30.81
C TYR A 268 -7.60 -12.05 29.53
N PRO A 269 -8.44 -11.45 28.68
CA PRO A 269 -7.97 -10.75 27.49
C PRO A 269 -7.17 -9.51 27.87
N ILE A 270 -6.21 -9.14 27.02
CA ILE A 270 -5.57 -7.82 27.06
C ILE A 270 -6.51 -6.84 26.35
N LEU A 271 -7.07 -5.90 27.10
CA LEU A 271 -7.97 -4.89 26.55
C LEU A 271 -7.19 -3.90 25.67
N ILE A 272 -7.82 -3.46 24.58
CA ILE A 272 -7.21 -2.53 23.62
C ILE A 272 -6.87 -1.21 24.32
N SER A 273 -5.73 -0.60 23.98
CA SER A 273 -5.26 0.62 24.64
C SER A 273 -6.04 1.89 24.27
N SER A 274 -6.57 1.97 23.06
CA SER A 274 -7.42 3.07 22.61
C SER A 274 -8.38 2.55 21.54
N LEU A 275 -9.68 2.81 21.72
CA LEU A 275 -10.69 2.42 20.74
C LEU A 275 -10.62 3.29 19.48
N ARG A 276 -10.25 4.56 19.65
CA ARG A 276 -10.11 5.56 18.58
C ARG A 276 -8.64 5.96 18.42
N PRO A 277 -8.14 6.14 17.19
CA PRO A 277 -6.79 6.65 16.96
C PRO A 277 -6.67 8.16 17.16
N PHE A 278 -7.79 8.84 17.41
CA PHE A 278 -7.89 10.28 17.64
C PHE A 278 -8.71 10.56 18.90
N LYS A 279 -8.53 11.74 19.49
CA LYS A 279 -9.38 12.23 20.58
C LYS A 279 -10.70 12.73 20.00
N ALA A 280 -11.83 12.27 20.55
CA ALA A 280 -13.15 12.80 20.20
C ALA A 280 -13.22 14.31 20.46
N GLY A 281 -14.05 15.01 19.70
CA GLY A 281 -14.20 16.48 19.86
C GLY A 281 -13.00 17.32 19.38
N SER A 282 -11.85 16.72 19.07
CA SER A 282 -10.67 17.44 18.58
C SER A 282 -10.92 18.12 17.21
N PRO A 283 -10.20 19.20 16.88
CA PRO A 283 -10.37 19.91 15.61
C PRO A 283 -10.22 18.97 14.39
N GLY A 284 -9.24 18.06 14.44
CA GLY A 284 -9.03 17.05 13.40
C GLY A 284 -10.18 16.05 13.30
N ALA A 285 -10.70 15.56 14.44
CA ALA A 285 -11.85 14.65 14.45
C ALA A 285 -13.10 15.32 13.87
N LYS A 286 -13.31 16.62 14.13
CA LYS A 286 -14.42 17.39 13.54
C LYS A 286 -14.30 17.47 12.02
N ILE A 287 -13.11 17.78 11.50
CA ILE A 287 -12.86 17.85 10.05
C ILE A 287 -13.14 16.49 9.39
N LEU A 288 -12.61 15.40 9.98
CA LEU A 288 -12.83 14.04 9.48
C LEU A 288 -14.30 13.61 9.59
N ALA A 289 -15.03 14.06 10.61
CA ALA A 289 -16.45 13.78 10.77
C ALA A 289 -17.31 14.42 9.66
N TYR A 290 -16.97 15.65 9.24
CA TYR A 290 -17.64 16.35 8.14
C TYR A 290 -17.22 15.83 6.76
N ALA A 291 -16.00 15.29 6.63
CA ALA A 291 -15.52 14.62 5.42
C ALA A 291 -16.14 13.21 5.26
N LEU A 292 -17.45 13.17 4.97
CA LEU A 292 -18.30 11.97 4.95
C LEU A 292 -17.69 10.72 4.29
N PRO A 293 -17.09 10.76 3.08
CA PRO A 293 -16.55 9.54 2.47
C PRO A 293 -15.40 8.92 3.28
N ILE A 294 -14.52 9.73 3.87
CA ILE A 294 -13.39 9.26 4.67
C ILE A 294 -13.87 8.90 6.09
N GLY A 295 -14.71 9.74 6.69
CA GLY A 295 -15.27 9.52 8.02
C GLY A 295 -16.13 8.25 8.12
N LEU A 296 -16.90 7.94 7.08
CA LEU A 296 -17.72 6.73 7.02
C LEU A 296 -16.87 5.47 6.96
N VAL A 297 -15.78 5.46 6.19
CA VAL A 297 -14.82 4.34 6.14
C VAL A 297 -14.20 4.12 7.52
N ILE A 298 -13.76 5.19 8.19
CA ILE A 298 -13.19 5.09 9.54
C ILE A 298 -14.22 4.54 10.53
N ARG A 299 -15.49 4.97 10.45
CA ARG A 299 -16.57 4.44 11.29
C ARG A 299 -16.84 2.96 11.03
N LEU A 300 -16.85 2.53 9.76
CA LEU A 300 -17.07 1.12 9.42
C LEU A 300 -15.96 0.23 9.98
N VAL A 301 -14.70 0.68 9.92
CA VAL A 301 -13.58 -0.03 10.54
C VAL A 301 -13.72 -0.04 12.06
N SER A 302 -14.14 1.08 12.68
CA SER A 302 -14.30 1.16 14.13
C SER A 302 -15.38 0.23 14.70
N LEU A 303 -16.42 -0.10 13.92
CA LEU A 303 -17.43 -1.08 14.31
C LEU A 303 -16.84 -2.47 14.60
N LEU A 304 -15.80 -2.87 13.87
CA LEU A 304 -15.12 -4.15 14.12
C LEU A 304 -14.41 -4.14 15.48
N PHE A 305 -13.76 -3.02 15.82
CA PHE A 305 -13.12 -2.83 17.12
C PHE A 305 -14.12 -2.75 18.27
N GLU A 306 -15.24 -2.05 18.10
CA GLU A 306 -16.34 -2.00 19.08
C GLU A 306 -16.91 -3.40 19.34
N ARG A 307 -17.18 -4.18 18.29
CA ARG A 307 -17.66 -5.57 18.43
C ARG A 307 -16.66 -6.45 19.17
N ARG A 308 -15.37 -6.35 18.82
CA ARG A 308 -14.30 -7.07 19.52
C ARG A 308 -14.26 -6.69 21.00
N LEU A 309 -14.25 -5.39 21.31
CA LEU A 309 -14.19 -4.90 22.68
C LEU A 309 -15.39 -5.39 23.50
N ASN A 310 -16.61 -5.30 22.96
CA ASN A 310 -17.81 -5.77 23.64
C ASN A 310 -17.71 -7.26 23.98
N ASN A 311 -17.19 -8.08 23.06
CA ASN A 311 -16.98 -9.50 23.31
C ASN A 311 -15.89 -9.74 24.39
N ASP A 312 -14.82 -8.95 24.38
CA ASP A 312 -13.75 -9.03 25.39
C ASP A 312 -14.28 -8.64 26.79
N LEU A 313 -15.11 -7.60 26.90
CA LEU A 313 -15.75 -7.19 28.16
C LEU A 313 -16.73 -8.25 28.70
N LEU A 314 -17.52 -8.88 27.82
CA LEU A 314 -18.40 -9.99 28.20
C LEU A 314 -17.58 -11.21 28.68
N LYS A 315 -16.42 -11.47 28.06
CA LYS A 315 -15.49 -12.51 28.51
C LYS A 315 -14.92 -12.19 29.89
N VAL A 316 -14.51 -10.94 30.13
CA VAL A 316 -14.03 -10.47 31.45
C VAL A 316 -15.10 -10.71 32.52
N LYS A 317 -16.36 -10.34 32.25
CA LYS A 317 -17.47 -10.58 33.20
C LYS A 317 -17.68 -12.07 33.51
N LYS A 318 -17.57 -12.94 32.49
CA LYS A 318 -17.64 -14.39 32.69
C LYS A 318 -16.50 -14.89 33.58
N LEU A 319 -15.27 -14.45 33.32
CA LEU A 319 -14.08 -14.84 34.09
C LEU A 319 -14.11 -14.29 35.52
N ASN A 320 -14.69 -13.10 35.74
CA ASN A 320 -14.89 -12.50 37.04
C ASN A 320 -15.75 -13.41 37.94
N ASN A 321 -16.87 -13.91 37.42
CA ASN A 321 -17.76 -14.82 38.16
C ASN A 321 -17.06 -16.15 38.49
N GLU A 322 -16.28 -16.69 37.55
CA GLU A 322 -15.53 -17.94 37.75
C GLU A 322 -14.39 -17.76 38.77
N LEU A 323 -13.74 -16.60 38.76
CA LEU A 323 -12.68 -16.25 39.70
C LEU A 323 -13.25 -16.06 41.12
N GLN A 324 -14.40 -15.42 41.27
CA GLN A 324 -15.09 -15.27 42.55
C GLN A 324 -15.39 -16.63 43.21
N LEU A 325 -15.87 -17.60 42.42
CA LEU A 325 -16.11 -18.96 42.91
C LEU A 325 -14.84 -19.69 43.40
N ILE A 326 -13.67 -19.29 42.90
CA ILE A 326 -12.37 -19.84 43.32
C ILE A 326 -11.90 -19.13 44.59
N THR A 327 -12.00 -17.80 44.63
CA THR A 327 -11.57 -16.99 45.78
C THR A 327 -12.44 -17.21 47.01
N ASP A 328 -13.74 -17.48 46.85
CA ASP A 328 -14.65 -17.74 47.98
C ASP A 328 -14.40 -19.11 48.64
N LYS A 329 -13.62 -19.99 48.00
CA LYS A 329 -13.24 -21.31 48.51
C LYS A 329 -11.86 -21.31 49.20
N LEU A 330 -11.16 -20.18 49.22
CA LEU A 330 -9.79 -20.02 49.72
C LEU A 330 -9.77 -19.16 51.00
#